data_AF-A0A6J4SGM5-F1
#
_entry.id   AF-A0A6J4SGM5-F1
#
_cell.length_a   1.000
_cell.length_b   1.000
_cell.length_c   1.000
_cell.angle_alpha   90.00
_cell.angle_beta   90.00
_cell.angle_gamma   90.00
#
_symmetry.space_group_name_H-M   'P 1'
#
loop_
_entity.id
_entity.type
_entity.pdbx_description
1 polymer ?
#
loop_
_entity_poly.entity_id
_entity_poly.type
_entity_poly.pdbx_seq_one_letter_code
_entity_poly.pdbx_strand_id
1 'polypeptide(L)'
;MLNGDHGPAEGSRPEPDGAIQAPEGGRLGLDEAWEDVLRQQELLRKRAESKRQKAEDQETLWREFMEAERREIVQRQNGQLARHLGAPLPGELPAQLRQLAKHDQTQAERGLVALMSGGNTVYKPLEDLQPEDMPARIAANRLRITWLKERRDEWLGRGEAPA
;
A
#
# COMPACT_ATOMS: atom_id res chain seq x y z
N MET A 1 36.45 63.04 -73.00
CA MET A 1 37.85 63.51 -73.12
C MET A 1 38.63 62.89 -71.97
N LEU A 2 39.79 62.34 -72.31
CA LEU A 2 40.68 61.54 -71.46
C LEU A 2 41.72 62.42 -70.75
N ASN A 3 42.19 61.92 -69.61
CA ASN A 3 43.48 62.18 -68.92
C ASN A 3 43.64 63.56 -68.22
N GLY A 4 44.33 63.71 -67.08
CA GLY A 4 45.10 62.84 -66.17
C GLY A 4 45.04 63.47 -64.77
N ASP A 5 45.67 63.01 -63.69
CA ASP A 5 47.06 62.61 -63.52
C ASP A 5 47.24 61.93 -62.14
N HIS A 6 48.35 61.21 -61.97
CA HIS A 6 48.69 60.30 -60.86
C HIS A 6 49.40 60.98 -59.67
N GLY A 7 49.32 60.37 -58.48
CA GLY A 7 50.26 60.59 -57.37
C GLY A 7 49.92 59.76 -56.12
N PRO A 8 50.84 58.93 -55.56
CA PRO A 8 50.52 57.79 -54.68
C PRO A 8 50.72 58.07 -53.18
N ALA A 9 50.13 57.25 -52.31
CA ALA A 9 50.64 57.00 -50.97
C ALA A 9 50.19 55.61 -50.47
N GLU A 10 51.18 54.76 -50.21
CA GLU A 10 51.08 53.52 -49.47
C GLU A 10 50.51 53.75 -48.06
N GLY A 11 49.86 52.74 -47.49
CA GLY A 11 49.65 52.72 -46.04
C GLY A 11 48.51 51.86 -45.55
N SER A 12 48.85 50.65 -45.12
CA SER A 12 48.21 49.96 -43.98
C SER A 12 46.84 49.33 -44.20
N ARG A 13 46.92 48.07 -44.64
CA ARG A 13 46.03 46.97 -44.27
C ARG A 13 45.95 46.85 -42.74
N PRO A 14 44.76 46.94 -42.10
CA PRO A 14 44.58 46.33 -40.80
C PRO A 14 44.22 44.87 -41.00
N GLU A 15 45.09 44.01 -40.47
CA GLU A 15 44.88 42.58 -40.25
C GLU A 15 43.50 42.31 -39.60
N PRO A 16 42.82 41.19 -39.93
CA PRO A 16 41.64 40.77 -39.22
C PRO A 16 42.07 40.29 -37.83
N ASP A 17 41.86 41.13 -36.81
CA ASP A 17 42.07 40.74 -35.42
C ASP A 17 40.96 39.76 -35.00
N GLY A 18 41.14 38.52 -35.46
CA GLY A 18 40.42 37.34 -35.05
C GLY A 18 40.83 36.96 -33.63
N ALA A 19 40.42 37.77 -32.66
CA ALA A 19 40.25 37.28 -31.31
C ALA A 19 38.98 36.41 -31.30
N ILE A 20 39.14 35.14 -31.68
CA ILE A 20 38.26 34.07 -31.22
C ILE A 20 38.39 34.11 -29.69
N GLN A 21 37.50 34.87 -29.04
CA GLN A 21 37.24 34.67 -27.63
C GLN A 21 36.67 33.26 -27.53
N ALA A 22 37.54 32.32 -27.15
CA ALA A 22 37.09 31.03 -26.68
C ALA A 22 36.04 31.31 -25.60
N PRO A 23 34.84 30.73 -25.66
CA PRO A 23 33.91 30.85 -24.56
C PRO A 23 34.55 30.18 -23.33
N GLU A 24 35.20 30.97 -22.49
CA GLU A 24 35.56 30.62 -21.11
C GLU A 24 34.25 30.50 -20.32
N GLY A 25 33.53 29.42 -20.55
CA GLY A 25 32.27 29.13 -19.87
C GLY A 25 31.84 27.67 -19.92
N GLY A 26 32.65 26.78 -20.49
CA GLY A 26 32.24 25.39 -20.76
C GLY A 26 32.67 24.35 -19.74
N ARG A 27 33.64 24.62 -18.85
CA ARG A 27 34.21 23.58 -17.97
C ARG A 27 33.53 23.47 -16.59
N LEU A 28 33.10 24.58 -16.00
CA LEU A 28 32.45 24.58 -14.68
C LEU A 28 31.05 23.95 -14.69
N GLY A 29 30.32 24.01 -15.81
CA GLY A 29 29.00 23.38 -15.95
C GLY A 29 29.04 21.88 -16.23
N LEU A 30 30.17 21.34 -16.71
CA LEU A 30 30.33 19.90 -16.94
C LEU A 30 30.52 19.17 -15.61
N ASP A 31 31.34 19.69 -14.71
CA ASP A 31 31.57 19.10 -13.39
C ASP A 31 30.30 19.14 -12.53
N GLU A 32 29.57 20.27 -12.54
CA GLU A 32 28.28 20.41 -11.84
C GLU A 32 27.20 19.48 -12.41
N ALA A 33 27.16 19.31 -13.74
CA ALA A 33 26.27 18.36 -14.40
C ALA A 33 26.64 16.89 -14.07
N TRP A 34 27.92 16.55 -13.97
CA TRP A 34 28.36 15.21 -13.56
C TRP A 34 28.01 14.93 -12.09
N GLU A 35 28.16 15.92 -11.21
CA GLU A 35 27.70 15.80 -9.82
C GLU A 35 26.19 15.59 -9.73
N ASP A 36 25.39 16.30 -10.54
CA ASP A 36 23.94 16.10 -10.61
C ASP A 36 23.57 14.70 -11.10
N VAL A 37 24.27 14.17 -12.11
CA VAL A 37 24.06 12.79 -12.57
C VAL A 37 24.37 11.79 -11.46
N LEU A 38 25.46 11.99 -10.69
CA LEU A 38 25.81 11.14 -9.55
C LEU A 38 24.76 11.23 -8.43
N ARG A 39 24.28 12.44 -8.11
CA ARG A 39 23.18 12.67 -7.14
C ARG A 39 21.90 11.96 -7.59
N GLN A 40 21.54 12.04 -8.87
CA GLN A 40 20.37 11.36 -9.43
C GLN A 40 20.52 9.85 -9.39
N GLN A 41 21.68 9.30 -9.72
CA GLN A 41 21.93 7.87 -9.62
C GLN A 41 21.81 7.36 -8.18
N GLU A 42 22.36 8.07 -7.20
CA GLU A 42 22.24 7.68 -5.79
C GLU A 42 20.79 7.77 -5.29
N LEU A 43 20.01 8.78 -5.73
CA LEU A 43 18.58 8.88 -5.42
C LEU A 43 17.79 7.71 -6.03
N LEU A 44 18.08 7.33 -7.27
CA LEU A 44 17.46 6.18 -7.93
C LEU A 44 17.82 4.88 -7.21
N ARG A 45 19.09 4.71 -6.80
CA ARG A 45 19.56 3.57 -6.02
C ARG A 45 18.81 3.47 -4.70
N LYS A 46 18.74 4.56 -3.94
CA LYS A 46 17.99 4.63 -2.68
C LYS A 46 16.50 4.34 -2.85
N ARG A 47 15.88 4.85 -3.91
CA ARG A 47 14.47 4.56 -4.24
C ARG A 47 14.27 3.08 -4.60
N ALA A 48 15.18 2.50 -5.36
CA ALA A 48 15.12 1.08 -5.72
C ALA A 48 15.28 0.19 -4.48
N GLU A 49 16.24 0.50 -3.61
CA GLU A 49 16.46 -0.19 -2.34
C GLU A 49 15.24 -0.05 -1.41
N SER A 50 14.69 1.16 -1.25
CA SER A 50 13.47 1.38 -0.47
C SER A 50 12.27 0.62 -1.04
N LYS A 51 12.12 0.54 -2.36
CA LYS A 51 11.06 -0.26 -3.00
C LYS A 51 11.25 -1.76 -2.75
N ARG A 52 12.49 -2.26 -2.80
CA ARG A 52 12.81 -3.66 -2.49
C ARG A 52 12.47 -3.98 -1.05
N GLN A 53 12.95 -3.17 -0.10
CA GLN A 53 12.63 -3.36 1.32
C GLN A 53 11.12 -3.36 1.57
N LYS A 54 10.39 -2.40 0.98
CA LYS A 54 8.93 -2.37 1.09
C LYS A 54 8.27 -3.62 0.51
N ALA A 55 8.77 -4.17 -0.59
CA ALA A 55 8.23 -5.39 -1.17
C ALA A 55 8.47 -6.61 -0.25
N GLU A 56 9.66 -6.72 0.32
CA GLU A 56 10.02 -7.77 1.29
C GLU A 56 9.18 -7.68 2.58
N ASP A 57 8.98 -6.47 3.09
CA ASP A 57 8.14 -6.22 4.26
C ASP A 57 6.67 -6.61 3.96
N GLN A 58 6.15 -6.23 2.78
CA GLN A 58 4.79 -6.58 2.37
C GLN A 58 4.61 -8.09 2.19
N GLU A 59 5.57 -8.79 1.61
CA GLU A 59 5.54 -10.25 1.47
C GLU A 59 5.54 -10.93 2.84
N THR A 60 6.35 -10.43 3.78
CA THR A 60 6.40 -10.95 5.15
C THR A 60 5.06 -10.75 5.87
N LEU A 61 4.50 -9.53 5.81
CA LEU A 61 3.20 -9.21 6.39
C LEU A 61 2.08 -10.08 5.79
N TRP A 62 2.09 -10.28 4.47
CA TRP A 62 1.13 -11.13 3.78
C TRP A 62 1.20 -12.59 4.25
N ARG A 63 2.41 -13.13 4.38
CA ARG A 63 2.62 -14.51 4.85
C ARG A 63 2.09 -14.70 6.27
N GLU A 64 2.43 -13.80 7.18
CA GLU A 64 1.96 -13.84 8.57
C GLU A 64 0.43 -13.73 8.65
N PHE A 65 -0.14 -12.82 7.84
CA PHE A 65 -1.58 -12.66 7.73
C PHE A 65 -2.27 -13.95 7.26
N MET A 66 -1.79 -14.56 6.18
CA MET A 66 -2.35 -15.81 5.65
C MET A 66 -2.23 -16.98 6.64
N GLU A 67 -1.15 -17.03 7.42
CA GLU A 67 -1.02 -18.02 8.49
C GLU A 67 -2.05 -17.82 9.61
N ALA A 68 -2.28 -16.57 10.01
CA ALA A 68 -3.31 -16.24 10.99
C ALA A 68 -4.72 -16.58 10.49
N GLU A 69 -5.03 -16.27 9.23
CA GLU A 69 -6.32 -16.58 8.61
C GLU A 69 -6.57 -18.10 8.50
N ARG A 70 -5.54 -18.88 8.14
CA ARG A 70 -5.63 -20.35 8.17
C ARG A 70 -5.97 -20.88 9.56
N ARG A 71 -5.31 -20.37 10.60
CA ARG A 71 -5.62 -20.73 11.99
C ARG A 71 -7.04 -20.33 12.38
N GLU A 72 -7.51 -19.16 11.95
CA GLU A 72 -8.87 -18.70 12.24
C GLU A 72 -9.92 -19.60 11.58
N ILE A 73 -9.73 -20.00 10.32
CA ILE A 73 -10.63 -20.93 9.64
C ILE A 73 -10.73 -22.25 10.39
N VAL A 74 -9.60 -22.84 10.82
CA VAL A 74 -9.60 -24.07 11.63
C VAL A 74 -10.37 -23.87 12.94
N GLN A 75 -10.22 -22.73 13.60
CA GLN A 75 -10.98 -22.44 14.83
C GLN A 75 -12.48 -22.35 14.55
N ARG A 76 -12.88 -21.66 13.47
CA ARG A 76 -14.28 -21.51 13.06
C ARG A 76 -14.91 -22.86 12.67
N GLN A 77 -14.18 -23.71 11.95
CA GLN A 77 -14.57 -25.09 11.68
C GLN A 77 -14.79 -25.89 12.98
N ASN A 78 -13.98 -25.61 14.00
CA ASN A 78 -14.12 -26.22 15.32
C ASN A 78 -15.16 -25.52 16.22
N GLY A 79 -16.06 -24.71 15.66
CA GLY A 79 -17.16 -24.09 16.41
C GLY A 79 -16.75 -22.92 17.31
N GLN A 80 -15.72 -22.16 16.94
CA GLN A 80 -15.29 -20.96 17.67
C GLN A 80 -16.45 -19.99 17.94
N LEU A 81 -17.33 -19.76 16.96
CA LEU A 81 -18.47 -18.86 17.15
C LEU A 81 -19.42 -19.36 18.23
N ALA A 82 -19.76 -20.65 18.26
CA ALA A 82 -20.63 -21.22 19.28
C ALA A 82 -20.06 -20.97 20.71
N ARG A 83 -18.74 -21.15 20.87
CA ARG A 83 -18.04 -20.87 22.13
C ARG A 83 -18.11 -19.39 22.53
N HIS A 84 -17.99 -18.47 21.57
CA HIS A 84 -18.09 -17.03 21.84
C HIS A 84 -19.52 -16.58 22.13
N LEU A 85 -20.52 -17.19 21.50
CA LEU A 85 -21.92 -16.90 21.77
C LEU A 85 -22.33 -17.35 23.18
N GLY A 86 -21.81 -18.47 23.66
CA GLY A 86 -22.07 -18.96 25.01
C GLY A 86 -23.56 -19.27 25.25
N ALA A 87 -24.03 -19.01 26.47
CA ALA A 87 -25.44 -19.17 26.79
C ALA A 87 -26.30 -18.09 26.09
N PRO A 88 -27.54 -18.42 25.70
CA PRO A 88 -28.50 -17.44 25.24
C PRO A 88 -28.78 -16.40 26.34
N LEU A 89 -28.83 -15.13 25.96
CA LEU A 89 -29.23 -14.05 26.84
C LEU A 89 -30.77 -13.96 26.88
N PRO A 90 -31.38 -13.43 27.95
CA PRO A 90 -32.82 -13.19 28.00
C PRO A 90 -33.34 -12.40 26.79
N GLY A 91 -34.42 -12.91 26.19
CA GLY A 91 -34.98 -12.38 24.94
C GLY A 91 -34.35 -12.95 23.66
N GLU A 92 -33.20 -13.62 23.74
CA GLU A 92 -32.61 -14.31 22.59
C GLU A 92 -33.16 -15.74 22.46
N LEU A 93 -33.37 -16.17 21.22
CA LEU A 93 -33.79 -17.54 20.95
C LEU A 93 -32.57 -18.46 20.84
N PRO A 94 -32.46 -19.51 21.68
CA PRO A 94 -31.34 -20.45 21.61
C PRO A 94 -31.17 -21.10 20.23
N ALA A 95 -32.29 -21.32 19.52
CA ALA A 95 -32.29 -21.87 18.17
C ALA A 95 -31.62 -20.94 17.14
N GLN A 96 -31.82 -19.62 17.26
CA GLN A 96 -31.20 -18.64 16.36
C GLN A 96 -29.68 -18.61 16.54
N LEU A 97 -29.19 -18.64 17.78
CA LEU A 97 -27.75 -18.68 18.06
C LEU A 97 -27.09 -19.95 17.52
N ARG A 98 -27.75 -21.10 17.68
CA ARG A 98 -27.28 -22.38 17.09
C ARG A 98 -27.24 -22.31 15.57
N GLN A 99 -28.25 -21.73 14.94
CA GLN A 99 -28.28 -21.58 13.48
C GLN A 99 -27.16 -20.66 12.99
N LEU A 100 -26.91 -19.54 13.67
CA LEU A 100 -25.81 -18.63 13.35
C LEU A 100 -24.45 -19.32 13.48
N ALA A 101 -24.21 -20.02 14.59
CA ALA A 101 -22.98 -20.79 14.79
C ALA A 101 -22.78 -21.87 13.71
N LYS A 102 -23.85 -22.61 13.37
CA LYS A 102 -23.81 -23.64 12.32
C LYS A 102 -23.50 -23.03 10.96
N HIS A 103 -24.10 -21.88 10.63
CA HIS A 103 -23.83 -21.21 9.37
C HIS A 103 -22.36 -20.76 9.25
N ASP A 104 -21.81 -20.17 10.32
CA ASP A 104 -20.38 -19.80 10.37
C ASP A 104 -19.46 -21.02 10.21
N GLN A 105 -19.79 -22.12 10.88
CA GLN A 105 -19.04 -23.37 10.77
C GLN A 105 -19.06 -23.90 9.33
N THR A 106 -20.24 -23.96 8.69
CA THR A 106 -20.37 -24.40 7.29
C THR A 106 -19.62 -23.48 6.32
N GLN A 107 -19.59 -22.17 6.57
CA GLN A 107 -18.76 -21.25 5.77
C GLN A 107 -17.27 -21.55 5.94
N ALA A 108 -16.82 -21.79 7.17
CA ALA A 108 -15.43 -22.10 7.47
C ALA A 108 -15.00 -23.47 6.94
N GLU A 109 -15.88 -24.46 6.95
CA GLU A 109 -15.66 -25.78 6.32
C GLU A 109 -15.43 -25.66 4.81
N ARG A 110 -16.09 -24.69 4.17
CA ARG A 110 -15.86 -24.34 2.76
C ARG A 110 -14.64 -23.45 2.54
N GLY A 111 -13.89 -23.12 3.59
CA GLY A 111 -12.74 -22.24 3.53
C GLY A 111 -13.10 -20.78 3.22
N LEU A 112 -14.32 -20.35 3.50
CA LEU A 112 -14.78 -18.99 3.17
C LEU A 112 -14.47 -17.99 4.28
N VAL A 113 -13.89 -16.86 3.87
CA VAL A 113 -13.69 -15.68 4.70
C VAL A 113 -14.60 -14.53 4.24
N ALA A 114 -15.00 -13.70 5.20
CA ALA A 114 -15.78 -12.50 4.92
C ALA A 114 -14.83 -11.32 4.62
N LEU A 115 -15.14 -10.59 3.56
CA LEU A 115 -14.51 -9.33 3.17
C LEU A 115 -15.56 -8.22 3.26
N MET A 116 -15.23 -7.14 3.96
CA MET A 116 -16.13 -6.00 4.10
C MET A 116 -15.57 -4.79 3.35
N SER A 117 -16.31 -4.31 2.36
CA SER A 117 -15.97 -3.11 1.60
C SER A 117 -17.23 -2.34 1.23
N GLY A 118 -17.20 -1.01 1.39
CA GLY A 118 -18.33 -0.13 1.04
C GLY A 118 -19.64 -0.48 1.76
N GLY A 119 -19.56 -1.01 2.98
CA GLY A 119 -20.75 -1.44 3.76
C GLY A 119 -21.33 -2.80 3.37
N ASN A 120 -20.76 -3.47 2.37
CA ASN A 120 -21.20 -4.79 1.93
C ASN A 120 -20.21 -5.87 2.37
N THR A 121 -20.75 -7.05 2.69
CA THR A 121 -19.95 -8.24 3.01
C THR A 121 -20.01 -9.21 1.84
N VAL A 122 -18.84 -9.55 1.31
CA VAL A 122 -18.64 -10.57 0.28
C VAL A 122 -17.86 -11.73 0.87
N TYR A 123 -18.12 -12.95 0.42
CA TYR A 123 -17.39 -14.15 0.85
C TYR A 123 -16.45 -14.61 -0.24
N LYS A 124 -15.20 -14.88 0.13
CA LYS A 124 -14.16 -15.37 -0.77
C LYS A 124 -13.48 -16.60 -0.17
N PRO A 125 -13.08 -17.60 -0.98
CA PRO A 125 -12.20 -18.66 -0.49
C PRO A 125 -10.89 -18.09 0.03
N LEU A 126 -10.39 -18.67 1.13
CA LEU A 126 -9.14 -18.26 1.76
C LEU A 126 -7.97 -18.27 0.77
N GLU A 127 -7.86 -19.34 -0.02
CA GLU A 127 -6.75 -19.53 -0.96
C GLU A 127 -6.80 -18.57 -2.16
N ASP A 128 -7.96 -17.92 -2.39
CA ASP A 128 -8.10 -16.93 -3.46
C ASP A 128 -7.79 -15.51 -2.98
N LEU A 129 -7.56 -15.28 -1.68
CA LEU A 129 -7.25 -13.96 -1.15
C LEU A 129 -5.99 -13.38 -1.79
N GLN A 130 -6.03 -12.08 -2.03
CA GLN A 130 -4.88 -11.29 -2.49
C GLN A 130 -4.46 -10.29 -1.40
N PRO A 131 -3.21 -9.78 -1.42
CA PRO A 131 -2.77 -8.75 -0.47
C PRO A 131 -3.71 -7.53 -0.39
N GLU A 132 -4.34 -7.16 -1.51
CA GLU A 132 -5.30 -6.06 -1.59
C GLU A 132 -6.59 -6.32 -0.81
N ASP A 133 -6.93 -7.58 -0.51
CA ASP A 133 -8.12 -7.96 0.26
C ASP A 133 -7.89 -7.78 1.78
N MET A 134 -6.65 -7.65 2.24
CA MET A 134 -6.32 -7.55 3.67
C MET A 134 -7.13 -6.48 4.41
N PRO A 135 -7.27 -5.22 3.92
CA PRO A 135 -8.02 -4.20 4.62
C PRO A 135 -9.50 -4.56 4.76
N ALA A 136 -10.10 -5.12 3.72
CA ALA A 136 -11.50 -5.55 3.73
C ALA A 136 -11.71 -6.73 4.69
N ARG A 137 -10.76 -7.66 4.75
CA ARG A 137 -10.80 -8.79 5.69
C ARG A 137 -10.66 -8.33 7.14
N ILE A 138 -9.71 -7.43 7.40
CA ILE A 138 -9.50 -6.82 8.73
C ILE A 138 -10.77 -6.09 9.17
N ALA A 139 -11.41 -5.33 8.28
CA ALA A 139 -12.65 -4.63 8.56
C ALA A 139 -13.77 -5.61 8.94
N ALA A 140 -13.93 -6.71 8.18
CA ALA A 140 -14.91 -7.74 8.50
C ALA A 140 -14.65 -8.41 9.86
N ASN A 141 -13.37 -8.69 10.19
CA ASN A 141 -13.02 -9.29 11.48
C ASN A 141 -13.30 -8.32 12.64
N ARG A 142 -12.97 -7.04 12.48
CA ARG A 142 -13.30 -6.00 13.46
C ARG A 142 -14.80 -5.93 13.72
N LEU A 143 -15.63 -5.93 12.67
CA LEU A 143 -17.08 -5.92 12.81
C LEU A 143 -17.57 -7.14 13.61
N ARG A 144 -17.07 -8.34 13.30
CA ARG A 144 -17.40 -9.57 14.04
C ARG A 144 -17.05 -9.46 15.52
N ILE A 145 -15.85 -8.98 15.84
CA ILE A 145 -15.38 -8.81 17.23
C ILE A 145 -16.23 -7.77 17.95
N THR A 146 -16.53 -6.64 17.31
CA THR A 146 -17.37 -5.58 17.87
C THR A 146 -18.76 -6.11 18.17
N TRP A 147 -19.42 -6.79 17.22
CA TRP A 147 -20.74 -7.37 17.45
C TRP A 147 -20.77 -8.37 18.62
N LEU A 148 -19.74 -9.22 18.74
CA LEU A 148 -19.62 -10.15 19.87
C LEU A 148 -19.44 -9.42 21.21
N LYS A 149 -18.70 -8.31 21.23
CA LYS A 149 -18.53 -7.48 22.43
C LYS A 149 -19.82 -6.75 22.78
N GLU A 150 -20.43 -6.06 21.83
CA GLU A 150 -21.69 -5.32 22.01
C GLU A 150 -22.80 -6.24 22.51
N ARG A 151 -22.97 -7.44 21.94
CA ARG A 151 -23.94 -8.42 22.43
C ARG A 151 -23.75 -8.72 23.92
N ARG A 152 -22.51 -8.84 24.38
CA ARG A 152 -22.20 -9.11 25.79
C ARG A 152 -22.35 -7.86 26.65
N ASP A 153 -21.89 -6.72 26.17
CA ASP A 153 -21.80 -5.48 26.95
C ASP A 153 -23.16 -4.79 27.05
N GLU A 154 -24.01 -4.83 26.01
CA GLU A 154 -25.41 -4.38 26.08
C GLU A 154 -26.24 -5.21 27.08
N TRP A 155 -25.86 -6.47 27.31
CA TRP A 155 -26.46 -7.28 28.36
C TRP A 155 -25.96 -6.86 29.74
N LEU A 156 -24.64 -6.73 29.91
CA LEU A 156 -24.04 -6.30 31.18
C LEU A 156 -24.48 -4.87 31.59
N GLY A 157 -24.68 -3.97 30.62
CA GLY A 157 -25.15 -2.60 30.84
C GLY A 157 -26.64 -2.48 31.14
N ARG A 158 -27.44 -3.53 30.89
CA ARG A 158 -28.88 -3.56 31.22
C ARG A 158 -29.19 -3.92 32.68
N GLY A 159 -28.19 -4.28 33.48
CA GLY A 159 -28.33 -4.38 34.93
C GLY A 159 -29.24 -5.51 35.46
N GLU A 160 -29.59 -6.50 34.64
CA GLU A 160 -30.30 -7.68 35.12
C GLU A 160 -29.29 -8.80 35.42
N ALA A 161 -28.76 -8.76 36.65
CA ALA A 161 -28.07 -9.90 37.22
C ALA A 161 -29.07 -11.08 37.38
N PRO A 162 -28.66 -12.33 37.11
CA PRO A 162 -29.53 -13.48 37.36
C PRO A 162 -29.77 -13.63 38.87
N ALA A 163 -31.03 -13.89 39.23
CA ALA A 163 -31.44 -14.37 40.55
C ALA A 163 -31.15 -15.87 40.71
#